data_AF-A0A9Q6LM80-F1
#
_entry.id   AF-A0A9Q6LM80-F1
#
_cell.length_a   1.000
_cell.length_b   1.000
_cell.length_c   1.000
_cell.angle_alpha   90.00
_cell.angle_beta   90.00
_cell.angle_gamma   90.00
#
_symmetry.space_group_name_H-M   'P 1'
#
loop_
_entity.id
_entity.type
_entity.pdbx_description
1 polymer ?
#
loop_
_entity_poly.entity_id
_entity_poly.type
_entity_poly.pdbx_seq_one_letter_code
_entity_poly.pdbx_strand_id
1 'polypeptide(L)'
;MRTLFRWNTRIEIKKKAPKPRAINLEELKNDVKNHPDSYQWERAQRFGVSQHCIQHWLNFLGISCKKNTKTSKSQRKYTYKLPE
;
A
#
# COMPACT_ATOMS: atom_id res chain seq x y z
N MET A 1 -4.08 41.61 -17.75
CA MET A 1 -5.06 40.85 -16.94
C MET A 1 -5.46 39.56 -17.66
N ARG A 2 -4.77 38.41 -17.42
CA ARG A 2 -5.07 37.14 -18.15
C ARG A 2 -5.63 36.04 -17.25
N THR A 3 -5.34 36.12 -15.96
CA THR A 3 -5.81 35.19 -14.92
C THR A 3 -7.29 35.39 -14.62
N LEU A 4 -7.75 36.64 -14.39
CA LEU A 4 -9.15 36.97 -14.12
C LEU A 4 -10.10 36.49 -15.25
N PHE A 5 -9.75 36.73 -16.51
CA PHE A 5 -10.52 36.24 -17.66
C PHE A 5 -10.57 34.71 -17.74
N ARG A 6 -9.50 34.00 -17.35
CA ARG A 6 -9.49 32.52 -17.31
C ARG A 6 -10.40 31.98 -16.21
N TRP A 7 -10.42 32.61 -15.03
CA TRP A 7 -11.34 32.23 -13.96
C TRP A 7 -12.79 32.53 -14.33
N ASN A 8 -13.06 33.67 -14.97
CA ASN A 8 -14.41 34.02 -15.42
C ASN A 8 -14.96 33.06 -16.49
N THR A 9 -14.08 32.50 -17.34
CA THR A 9 -14.49 31.61 -18.46
C THR A 9 -14.46 30.13 -18.12
N ARG A 10 -13.69 29.71 -17.10
CA ARG A 10 -13.51 28.30 -16.71
C ARG A 10 -13.52 28.17 -15.19
N ILE A 11 -14.71 28.34 -14.62
CA ILE A 11 -14.97 28.26 -13.17
C ILE A 11 -14.86 26.81 -12.65
N GLU A 12 -15.07 25.83 -13.51
CA GLU A 12 -15.03 24.42 -13.13
C GLU A 12 -13.62 23.94 -12.70
N ILE A 13 -13.60 23.09 -11.68
CA ILE A 13 -12.37 22.49 -11.16
C ILE A 13 -11.78 21.55 -12.22
N LYS A 14 -10.57 21.86 -12.68
CA LYS A 14 -9.85 20.99 -13.61
C LYS A 14 -9.38 19.71 -12.90
N LYS A 15 -10.00 18.58 -13.22
CA LYS A 15 -9.57 17.26 -12.74
C LYS A 15 -8.18 16.91 -13.31
N LYS A 16 -7.25 16.50 -12.46
CA LYS A 16 -5.94 15.99 -12.87
C LYS A 16 -5.99 14.47 -13.00
N ALA A 17 -5.32 13.94 -14.01
CA ALA A 17 -5.12 12.50 -14.13
C ALA A 17 -4.29 11.98 -12.95
N PRO A 18 -4.58 10.76 -12.44
CA PRO A 18 -3.77 10.15 -11.40
C PRO A 18 -2.37 9.83 -11.95
N LYS A 19 -1.35 10.00 -11.11
CA LYS A 19 0.01 9.60 -11.47
C LYS A 19 0.11 8.07 -11.57
N PRO A 20 0.93 7.52 -12.48
CA PRO A 20 1.18 6.09 -12.53
C PRO A 20 1.79 5.61 -11.21
N ARG A 21 1.37 4.41 -10.78
CA ARG A 21 1.88 3.77 -9.55
C ARG A 21 3.20 3.08 -9.85
N ALA A 22 4.08 3.04 -8.86
CA ALA A 22 5.35 2.33 -8.95
C ALA A 22 5.20 0.80 -8.87
N ILE A 23 4.08 0.28 -8.34
CA ILE A 23 3.84 -1.15 -8.09
C ILE A 23 2.41 -1.52 -8.51
N ASN A 24 2.24 -2.75 -9.01
CA ASN A 24 0.94 -3.35 -9.24
C ASN A 24 0.32 -3.85 -7.91
N LEU A 25 -0.86 -3.32 -7.55
CA LEU A 25 -1.53 -3.62 -6.29
C LEU A 25 -1.94 -5.08 -6.15
N GLU A 26 -2.34 -5.71 -7.26
CA GLU A 26 -2.80 -7.10 -7.24
C GLU A 26 -1.63 -8.07 -7.03
N GLU A 27 -0.46 -7.77 -7.60
CA GLU A 27 0.77 -8.53 -7.35
C GLU A 27 1.22 -8.40 -5.89
N LEU A 28 1.14 -7.19 -5.31
CA LEU A 28 1.47 -6.98 -3.90
C LEU A 28 0.54 -7.75 -2.97
N LYS A 29 -0.77 -7.77 -3.25
CA LYS A 29 -1.73 -8.59 -2.48
C LYS A 29 -1.40 -10.08 -2.56
N ASN A 30 -1.05 -10.58 -3.76
CA ASN A 30 -0.69 -11.98 -3.95
C ASN A 30 0.62 -12.32 -3.21
N ASP A 31 1.62 -11.44 -3.22
CA ASP A 31 2.86 -11.59 -2.45
C ASP A 31 2.59 -11.59 -0.93
N VAL A 32 1.66 -10.77 -0.44
CA VAL A 32 1.22 -10.82 0.97
C VAL A 32 0.53 -12.13 1.31
N LYS A 33 -0.25 -12.69 0.39
CA LYS A 33 -0.91 -14.00 0.57
C LYS A 33 0.08 -15.16 0.61
N ASN A 34 1.02 -15.19 -0.33
CA ASN A 34 1.97 -16.29 -0.51
C ASN A 34 3.11 -16.24 0.50
N HIS A 35 3.53 -15.03 0.85
CA HIS A 35 4.61 -14.79 1.81
C HIS A 35 4.08 -13.94 2.95
N PRO A 36 3.27 -14.56 3.82
CA PRO A 36 2.82 -13.96 5.05
C PRO A 36 3.97 -13.28 5.79
N ASP A 37 4.88 -14.08 6.36
CA ASP A 37 5.93 -13.67 7.30
C ASP A 37 7.04 -12.79 6.72
N SER A 38 7.01 -12.49 5.42
CA SER A 38 8.07 -11.70 4.78
C SER A 38 8.12 -10.26 5.27
N TYR A 39 9.34 -9.83 5.60
CA TYR A 39 9.63 -8.44 5.98
C TYR A 39 9.46 -7.49 4.79
N GLN A 40 9.22 -6.21 5.09
CA GLN A 40 9.04 -5.19 4.05
C GLN A 40 10.26 -5.05 3.13
N TRP A 41 11.48 -5.22 3.66
CA TRP A 41 12.72 -5.14 2.88
C TRP A 41 12.88 -6.33 1.93
N GLU A 42 12.44 -7.54 2.32
CA GLU A 42 12.44 -8.73 1.45
C GLU A 42 11.47 -8.54 0.28
N ARG A 43 10.27 -8.04 0.57
CA ARG A 43 9.28 -7.70 -0.46
C ARG A 43 9.83 -6.63 -1.41
N ALA A 44 10.46 -5.60 -0.86
CA ALA A 44 11.07 -4.53 -1.63
C ALA A 44 12.13 -5.05 -2.61
N GLN A 45 12.93 -6.04 -2.20
CA GLN A 45 13.90 -6.71 -3.06
C GLN A 45 13.22 -7.49 -4.20
N ARG A 46 12.09 -8.17 -3.94
CA ARG A 46 11.32 -8.89 -4.98
C ARG A 46 10.73 -7.95 -6.03
N PHE A 47 10.19 -6.82 -5.57
CA PHE A 47 9.55 -5.82 -6.44
C PHE A 47 10.54 -4.80 -7.04
N GLY A 48 11.82 -4.83 -6.64
CA GLY A 48 12.82 -3.88 -7.10
C GLY A 48 12.56 -2.43 -6.67
N VAL A 49 11.90 -2.24 -5.53
CA VAL A 49 11.50 -0.91 -5.01
C VAL A 49 12.16 -0.61 -3.68
N SER A 50 11.98 0.63 -3.19
CA SER A 50 12.38 0.97 -1.83
C SER A 50 11.45 0.33 -0.78
N GLN A 51 11.98 0.07 0.41
CA GLN A 51 11.19 -0.41 1.54
C GLN A 51 10.03 0.54 1.89
N HIS A 52 10.27 1.86 1.82
CA HIS A 52 9.25 2.87 2.11
C HIS A 52 8.08 2.81 1.12
N CYS A 53 8.34 2.50 -0.16
CA CYS A 53 7.28 2.26 -1.14
C CYS A 53 6.37 1.10 -0.70
N ILE A 54 6.94 -0.03 -0.27
CA ILE A 54 6.17 -1.18 0.22
C ILE A 54 5.35 -0.80 1.45
N GLN A 55 5.95 -0.11 2.43
CA GLN A 55 5.25 0.33 3.62
C GLN A 55 4.05 1.24 3.30
N HIS A 56 4.22 2.20 2.38
CA HIS A 56 3.13 3.06 1.93
C HIS A 56 1.99 2.27 1.30
N TRP A 57 2.30 1.32 0.41
CA TRP A 57 1.28 0.52 -0.27
C TRP A 57 0.58 -0.48 0.65
N LEU A 58 1.28 -1.07 1.62
CA LEU A 58 0.65 -1.93 2.64
C LEU A 58 -0.32 -1.13 3.52
N ASN A 59 0.06 0.08 3.94
CA ASN A 59 -0.82 0.97 4.68
C ASN A 59 -2.03 1.40 3.85
N PHE A 60 -1.83 1.69 2.55
CA PHE A 60 -2.91 2.02 1.63
C PHE A 60 -3.92 0.87 1.47
N LEU A 61 -3.45 -0.38 1.47
CA LEU A 61 -4.29 -1.57 1.42
C LEU A 61 -4.94 -1.92 2.78
N GLY A 62 -4.66 -1.16 3.85
CA GLY A 62 -5.14 -1.48 5.20
C GLY A 62 -4.46 -2.71 5.82
N ILE A 63 -3.36 -3.18 5.24
CA ILE A 63 -2.62 -4.36 5.70
C ILE A 63 -1.62 -3.89 6.76
N SER A 64 -2.07 -3.84 8.00
CA SER A 64 -1.23 -3.54 9.16
C SER A 64 -1.44 -4.60 10.23
N CYS A 65 -0.40 -5.39 10.51
CA CYS A 65 -0.44 -6.42 11.54
C CYS A 65 0.37 -5.98 12.76
N LYS A 66 -0.32 -5.44 13.78
CA LYS A 66 0.21 -5.34 15.14
C LYS A 66 0.14 -6.71 15.80
N LYS A 67 1.26 -7.23 16.28
CA LYS A 67 1.31 -8.46 17.08
C LYS A 67 0.58 -8.23 18.40
N ASN A 68 -0.71 -8.57 18.47
CA ASN A 68 -1.46 -8.56 19.74
C ASN A 68 -1.06 -9.80 20.54
N THR A 69 -0.06 -9.65 21.40
CA THR A 69 0.37 -10.62 22.40
C THR A 69 -0.71 -10.73 23.49
N LYS A 70 -1.79 -11.47 23.25
CA LYS A 70 -2.51 -12.09 24.37
C LYS A 70 -1.78 -13.37 24.70
N THR A 71 -0.92 -13.31 25.71
CA THR A 71 -0.13 -14.43 26.22
C THR A 71 -1.04 -15.62 26.54
N SER A 72 -0.74 -16.77 25.94
CA SER A 72 -1.14 -18.10 26.41
C SER A 72 -0.02 -19.06 26.03
N LYS A 73 0.30 -19.95 26.96
CA LYS A 73 1.53 -20.75 27.01
C LYS A 73 1.77 -21.53 25.70
N SER A 74 2.95 -21.32 25.14
CA SER A 74 3.73 -22.32 24.39
C SER A 74 3.01 -23.13 23.30
N GLN A 75 2.80 -22.54 22.10
CA GLN A 75 2.83 -23.22 20.79
C GLN A 75 3.04 -22.14 19.69
N ARG A 76 3.87 -22.38 18.67
CA ARG A 76 4.02 -21.47 17.49
C ARG A 76 2.77 -21.60 16.60
N LYS A 77 2.07 -20.50 16.32
CA LYS A 77 0.69 -20.47 15.77
C LYS A 77 0.51 -19.56 14.53
N TYR A 78 1.50 -19.31 13.68
CA TYR A 78 1.38 -18.26 12.64
C TYR A 78 1.57 -18.75 11.20
N THR A 79 0.55 -18.47 10.37
CA THR A 79 0.55 -18.35 8.90
C THR A 79 -0.46 -17.23 8.59
N TYR A 80 -0.15 -16.23 7.74
CA TYR A 80 -1.05 -15.07 7.60
C TYR A 80 -2.33 -15.46 6.86
N LYS A 81 -3.45 -14.87 7.28
CA LYS A 81 -4.73 -14.95 6.59
C LYS A 81 -5.13 -13.53 6.18
N LEU A 82 -5.44 -13.35 4.90
CA LEU A 82 -6.05 -12.11 4.39
C LEU A 82 -7.49 -12.02 4.91
N PRO A 83 -8.00 -10.82 5.27
CA PRO A 83 -9.43 -10.63 5.51
C PRO A 83 -10.20 -10.84 4.18
N GLU A 84 -11.33 -11.56 4.26
CA GLU A 84 -12.28 -11.76 3.15
C GLU A 84 -13.01 -10.46 2.78
#